data_AF-A0A841BRW1-F1
#
_entry.id   AF-A0A841BRW1-F1
#
_cell.length_a   1.000
_cell.length_b   1.000
_cell.length_c   1.000
_cell.angle_alpha   90.00
_cell.angle_beta   90.00
_cell.angle_gamma   90.00
#
_symmetry.space_group_name_H-M   'P 1'
#
loop_
_entity.id
_entity.type
_entity.pdbx_description
1 polymer ?
#
loop_
_entity_poly.entity_id
_entity_poly.type
_entity_poly.pdbx_seq_one_letter_code
_entity_poly.pdbx_strand_id
1 'polypeptide(L)' 'MSESRAVPFYCPFCGDEDLRPHEDHHGEWECRACTRVFSLKMIGLRTPLTGGQA' A
#
# COMPACT_ATOMS: atom_id res chain seq x y z
N MET A 1 -1.63 -10.62 -18.79
CA MET A 1 -2.36 -9.66 -17.94
C MET A 1 -1.40 -9.27 -16.82
N SER A 2 -0.67 -8.17 -16.97
CA SER A 2 0.19 -7.64 -15.91
C SER A 2 -0.70 -7.31 -14.71
N GLU A 3 -0.56 -8.07 -13.64
CA GLU A 3 -1.21 -7.85 -12.35
C GLU A 3 -0.85 -6.43 -11.89
N SER A 4 -1.79 -5.49 -12.00
CA SER A 4 -1.57 -4.09 -11.66
C SER A 4 -1.27 -3.99 -10.16
N ARG A 5 0.00 -4.02 -9.78
CA ARG A 5 0.44 -3.76 -8.41
C ARG A 5 0.19 -2.29 -8.11
N ALA A 6 -0.63 -2.01 -7.10
CA ALA A 6 -0.75 -0.66 -6.58
C ALA A 6 0.62 -0.20 -6.06
N VAL A 7 1.11 0.92 -6.59
CA VAL A 7 2.34 1.56 -6.13
C VAL A 7 1.95 2.59 -5.07
N PRO A 8 2.44 2.48 -3.82
CA PRO A 8 2.31 3.57 -2.86
C PRO A 8 3.07 4.79 -3.36
N PHE A 9 2.47 5.98 -3.23
CA PHE A 9 3.15 7.23 -3.58
C PHE A 9 4.05 7.74 -2.44
N TYR A 10 3.69 7.49 -1.18
CA TYR A 10 4.41 8.01 -0.02
C TYR A 10 4.68 6.92 1.02
N CYS A 11 5.84 6.97 1.65
CA CYS A 11 6.20 6.10 2.76
C CYS A 11 5.25 6.37 3.94
N PRO A 12 4.55 5.36 4.50
CA PRO A 12 3.64 5.57 5.61
C PRO A 12 4.34 5.97 6.92
N PHE A 13 5.68 5.91 6.96
CA PHE A 13 6.47 6.23 8.14
C PHE A 13 7.18 7.58 8.09
N CYS A 14 7.71 8.01 6.94
CA CYS A 14 8.44 9.28 6.82
C CYS A 14 7.88 10.25 5.78
N GLY A 15 6.89 9.84 4.98
CA GLY A 15 6.28 10.69 3.95
C GLY A 15 7.13 10.89 2.69
N ASP A 16 8.28 10.21 2.56
CA ASP A 16 9.13 10.29 1.37
C ASP A 16 8.60 9.42 0.22
N GLU A 17 8.97 9.75 -1.02
CA GLU A 17 8.47 9.12 -2.25
C GLU A 17 9.47 8.10 -2.85
N ASP A 18 10.70 7.98 -2.33
CA ASP A 18 11.69 7.00 -2.81
C ASP A 18 11.39 5.58 -2.30
N LEU A 19 10.30 5.03 -2.83
CA LEU A 19 9.81 3.67 -2.59
C LEU A 19 10.21 2.73 -3.72
N ARG A 20 10.74 1.55 -3.37
CA ARG A 20 11.09 0.49 -4.31
C ARG A 20 10.44 -0.82 -3.90
N PRO A 21 10.06 -1.69 -4.86
CA PRO A 21 9.67 -3.05 -4.53
C PRO A 21 10.79 -3.75 -3.75
N HIS A 22 10.43 -4.44 -2.69
CA HIS A 22 11.34 -5.33 -1.97
C HIS A 22 11.15 -6.75 -2.56
N GLU A 23 12.23 -7.36 -3.04
CA GLU A 23 12.19 -8.50 -3.97
C GLU A 23 11.72 -9.82 -3.32
N ASP A 24 11.65 -9.89 -1.98
CA ASP A 24 11.33 -11.13 -1.27
C ASP A 24 9.86 -11.57 -1.45
N HIS A 25 8.90 -10.66 -1.38
CA HIS A 25 7.47 -11.01 -1.47
C HIS A 25 6.59 -10.03 -2.27
N HIS A 26 5.44 -10.53 -2.74
CA HIS A 26 4.44 -9.71 -3.43
C HIS A 26 3.88 -8.62 -2.51
N GLY A 27 3.94 -7.38 -2.97
CA GLY A 27 3.41 -6.24 -2.23
C GLY A 27 4.35 -5.71 -1.15
N GLU A 28 5.60 -6.16 -1.08
CA GLU A 28 6.61 -5.57 -0.22
C GLU A 28 7.33 -4.39 -0.86
N TRP A 29 7.65 -3.42 -0.02
CA TRP A 29 8.24 -2.14 -0.39
C TRP A 29 9.31 -1.75 0.62
N GLU A 30 10.41 -1.21 0.12
CA GLU A 30 11.41 -0.51 0.91
C GLU A 30 11.36 0.99 0.66
N CYS A 31 11.53 1.79 1.71
CA CYS A 31 11.78 3.22 1.61
C CYS A 31 13.27 3.51 1.74
N ARG A 32 13.88 4.09 0.71
CA ARG A 32 15.32 4.39 0.69
C ARG A 32 15.70 5.56 1.60
N ALA A 33 14.76 6.47 1.88
CA ALA A 33 14.99 7.64 2.74
C ALA A 33 15.06 7.28 4.23
N CYS A 34 14.23 6.34 4.70
CA CYS A 34 14.18 5.95 6.12
C CYS A 34 14.48 4.46 6.39
N THR A 35 14.93 3.74 5.36
CA THR A 35 15.39 2.34 5.38
C THR A 35 14.38 1.32 5.93
N ARG A 36 13.09 1.65 5.95
CA ARG A 36 12.03 0.74 6.42
C ARG A 36 11.52 -0.13 5.29
N VAL A 37 11.31 -1.41 5.60
CA VAL A 37 10.65 -2.39 4.74
C VAL A 37 9.25 -2.65 5.30
N PHE A 38 8.24 -2.70 4.43
CA PHE A 38 6.84 -2.93 4.81
C PHE A 38 6.07 -3.62 3.68
N SER A 39 4.93 -4.23 4.00
CA SER A 39 4.05 -4.87 3.02
C SER A 39 2.70 -4.15 2.89
N LEU A 40 2.17 -4.12 1.68
CA LEU A 40 0.83 -3.62 1.37
C LEU A 40 -0.06 -4.77 0.93
N LYS A 41 -1.26 -4.84 1.53
CA LYS A 41 -2.24 -5.88 1.25
C LYS A 41 -3.63 -5.27 1.09
N MET A 42 -4.30 -5.59 -0.02
CA MET A 42 -5.74 -5.33 -0.16
C MET A 42 -6.50 -6.28 0.76
N ILE A 43 -7.23 -5.73 1.74
CA ILE A 43 -8.03 -6.53 2.68
C ILE A 43 -9.47 -6.74 2.16
N GLY A 44 -10.04 -5.75 1.47
CA GLY A 44 -11.39 -5.81 0.90
C GLY A 44 -11.96 -4.41 0.66
N LEU A 45 -13.17 -4.34 0.09
CA LEU A 45 -13.93 -3.10 -0.04
C LEU A 45 -14.88 -2.95 1.15
N ARG A 46 -14.91 -1.77 1.76
CA ARG A 46 -15.91 -1.44 2.79
C ARG A 46 -17.21 -1.05 2.09
N THR A 47 -18.28 -1.81 2.30
CA THR A 47 -19.62 -1.37 1.88
C THR A 47 -20.09 -0.27 2.82
N PRO A 48 -20.46 0.93 2.33
CA PRO A 48 -21.13 1.92 3.17
C PRO A 48 -22.44 1.31 3.69
N LEU A 49 -22.70 1.44 4.99
CA LEU A 49 -24.05 1.21 5.50
C LEU A 49 -24.92 2.34 4.93
N THR A 50 -25.73 2.04 3.92
CA THR A 50 -26.78 2.97 3.48
C THR A 50 -27.79 3.05 4.62
N GLY A 51 -27.63 4.05 5.49
CA GLY A 51 -28.56 4.34 6.57
C GLY A 51 -29.89 4.83 6.00
N GLY A 52 -30.76 3.88 5.63
CA GLY A 52 -32.20 4.13 5.56
C GLY A 52 -32.75 4.19 6.97
N GLN A 53 -32.72 5.38 7.58
CA GLN A 53 -33.59 5.71 8.70
C GLN A 53 -34.71 6.60 8.14
N ALA A 54 -35.92 6.04 8.11
CA ALA A 54 -37.18 6.77 8.13
C ALA A 54 -37.86 6.46 9.47
#